data_AF-A0A7W0CD36-F1
#
_entry.id   AF-A0A7W0CD36-F1
#
_cell.length_a   1.000
_cell.length_b   1.000
_cell.length_c   1.000
_cell.angle_alpha   90.00
_cell.angle_beta   90.00
_cell.angle_gamma   90.00
#
_symmetry.space_group_name_H-M   'P 1'
#
loop_
_entity.id
_entity.type
_entity.pdbx_description
1 polymer ?
#
loop_
_entity_poly.entity_id
_entity_poly.type
_entity_poly.pdbx_seq_one_letter_code
_entity_poly.pdbx_strand_id
1 'polypeptide(L)'
;MIYEWRRYTLRPGLRDSFVSLFERHFVESQEEAGIGLVAMFEDLDRPDVIHWIRKFRDMEVRRHALESFYLHSPAWKEHRDAANATMIDSDDVLLLRASAPVHATGPLFEAAICHVTPDVPPEALREFTWHSEHAENTFPALPVRSDANVAIRLTGSPAPALPDLSPWLTAPVEHLRLAPTPRSGMR
;
A
#
# COMPACT_ATOMS: atom_id res chain seq x y z
N MET A 1 5.45 7.68 -11.79
CA MET A 1 5.06 7.59 -10.36
C MET A 1 5.36 6.19 -9.85
N ILE A 2 5.82 6.11 -8.61
CA ILE A 2 6.03 4.88 -7.85
C ILE A 2 4.94 4.82 -6.79
N TYR A 3 4.41 3.64 -6.53
CA TYR A 3 3.48 3.37 -5.44
C TYR A 3 4.06 2.29 -4.53
N GLU A 4 3.73 2.37 -3.25
CA GLU A 4 3.93 1.26 -2.33
C GLU A 4 2.57 0.82 -1.82
N TRP A 5 2.23 -0.46 -1.98
CA TRP A 5 1.16 -1.09 -1.23
C TRP A 5 1.78 -1.74 -0.01
N ARG A 6 1.39 -1.28 1.17
CA ARG A 6 1.94 -1.73 2.46
C ARG A 6 0.85 -2.45 3.23
N ARG A 7 1.13 -3.68 3.65
CA ARG A 7 0.27 -4.48 4.52
C ARG A 7 0.92 -4.59 5.88
N TYR A 8 0.26 -4.04 6.90
CA TYR A 8 0.75 -4.17 8.27
C TYR A 8 -0.10 -5.17 9.03
N THR A 9 0.56 -6.09 9.71
CA THR A 9 -0.06 -6.98 10.69
C THR A 9 0.11 -6.34 12.06
N LEU A 10 -1.00 -6.02 12.71
CA LEU A 10 -1.05 -5.38 14.01
C LEU A 10 -1.24 -6.42 15.11
N ARG A 11 -0.97 -6.00 16.36
CA ARG A 11 -1.34 -6.80 17.52
C ARG A 11 -2.86 -6.76 17.72
N PRO A 12 -3.46 -7.85 18.22
CA PRO A 12 -4.89 -7.93 18.47
C PRO A 12 -5.46 -6.73 19.23
N GLY A 13 -6.47 -6.08 18.65
CA GLY A 13 -7.19 -4.96 19.26
C GLY A 13 -6.44 -3.62 19.26
N LEU A 14 -5.26 -3.52 18.63
CA LEU A 14 -4.50 -2.26 18.56
C LEU A 14 -4.70 -1.47 17.26
N ARG A 15 -5.57 -1.95 16.34
CA ARG A 15 -5.86 -1.27 15.07
C ARG A 15 -6.29 0.18 15.25
N ASP A 16 -7.30 0.43 16.08
CA ASP A 16 -7.82 1.78 16.27
C ASP A 16 -6.77 2.71 16.87
N SER A 17 -5.94 2.20 17.79
CA SER A 17 -4.81 2.97 18.35
C SER A 17 -3.78 3.31 17.30
N PHE A 18 -3.41 2.35 16.44
CA PHE A 18 -2.49 2.61 15.32
C PHE A 18 -3.07 3.64 14.35
N VAL A 19 -4.29 3.43 13.86
CA VAL A 19 -4.95 4.31 12.88
C VAL A 19 -5.02 5.72 13.45
N SER A 20 -5.45 5.86 14.70
CA SER A 20 -5.58 7.15 15.37
C SER A 20 -4.24 7.87 15.54
N LEU A 21 -3.16 7.14 15.87
CA LEU A 21 -1.80 7.71 15.94
C LEU A 21 -1.30 8.11 14.55
N PHE A 22 -1.43 7.23 13.56
CA PHE A 22 -0.99 7.47 12.19
C PHE A 22 -1.69 8.69 11.59
N GLU A 23 -3.03 8.75 11.71
CA GLU A 23 -3.84 9.84 11.18
C GLU A 23 -3.57 11.18 11.85
N ARG A 24 -3.22 11.21 13.15
CA ARG A 24 -2.91 12.45 13.86
C ARG A 24 -1.51 12.97 13.62
N HIS A 25 -0.54 12.07 13.45
CA HIS A 25 0.87 12.43 13.54
C HIS A 25 1.68 12.14 12.28
N PHE A 26 1.28 11.16 11.47
CA PHE A 26 2.07 10.67 10.35
C PHE A 26 1.48 10.96 8.98
N VAL A 27 0.25 11.45 8.86
CA VAL A 27 -0.31 11.83 7.56
C VAL A 27 0.38 13.10 7.07
N GLU A 28 0.19 14.22 7.74
CA GLU A 28 0.75 15.51 7.31
C GLU A 28 2.28 15.51 7.33
N SER A 29 2.90 14.93 8.35
CA SER A 29 4.37 14.93 8.45
C SER A 29 5.05 14.07 7.38
N GLN A 30 4.36 13.05 6.84
CA GLN A 30 4.81 12.34 5.64
C GLN A 30 4.61 13.18 4.38
N GLU A 31 3.48 13.88 4.25
CA GLU A 31 3.21 14.78 3.12
C GLU A 31 4.22 15.93 3.04
N GLU A 32 4.57 16.53 4.18
CA GLU A 32 5.64 17.53 4.33
C GLU A 32 7.00 16.98 3.90
N ALA A 33 7.27 15.70 4.14
CA ALA A 33 8.46 15.01 3.67
C ALA A 33 8.42 14.65 2.17
N GLY A 34 7.32 14.92 1.47
CA GLY A 34 7.14 14.63 0.05
C GLY A 34 6.55 13.25 -0.25
N ILE A 35 6.03 12.55 0.75
CA ILE A 35 5.33 11.28 0.61
C ILE A 35 3.85 11.56 0.35
N GLY A 36 3.34 11.20 -0.83
CA GLY A 36 1.91 11.34 -1.10
C GLY A 36 1.13 10.17 -0.50
N LEU A 37 0.33 10.39 0.55
CA LEU A 37 -0.60 9.38 1.02
C LEU A 37 -1.75 9.23 0.01
N VAL A 38 -1.96 8.02 -0.51
CA VAL A 38 -3.03 7.72 -1.46
C VAL A 38 -4.27 7.28 -0.70
N ALA A 39 -4.11 6.28 0.17
CA ALA A 39 -5.19 5.73 0.96
C ALA A 39 -4.66 4.96 2.17
N MET A 40 -5.52 4.82 3.17
CA MET A 40 -5.39 3.85 4.23
C MET A 40 -6.74 3.14 4.40
N PHE A 41 -6.68 1.83 4.58
CA PHE A 41 -7.82 0.94 4.64
C PHE A 41 -7.73 0.00 5.83
N GLU A 42 -8.86 -0.23 6.46
CA GLU A 42 -9.10 -1.38 7.33
C GLU A 42 -9.50 -2.58 6.48
N ASP A 43 -8.91 -3.74 6.77
CA ASP A 43 -9.37 -5.01 6.22
C ASP A 43 -10.58 -5.50 7.02
N LEU A 44 -11.71 -5.70 6.33
CA LEU A 44 -12.98 -6.10 6.96
C LEU A 44 -13.02 -7.58 7.33
N ASP A 45 -12.19 -8.41 6.70
CA ASP A 45 -12.13 -9.85 6.94
C ASP A 45 -10.98 -10.19 7.90
N ARG A 46 -10.01 -9.27 8.09
CA ARG A 46 -8.86 -9.42 9.00
C ARG A 46 -8.75 -8.20 9.93
N PRO A 47 -9.33 -8.24 11.14
CA PRO A 47 -9.44 -7.06 12.01
C PRO A 47 -8.10 -6.49 12.48
N ASP A 48 -7.03 -7.29 12.45
CA ASP A 48 -5.68 -6.88 12.85
C ASP A 48 -4.78 -6.53 11.65
N VAL A 49 -5.35 -6.35 10.46
CA VAL A 49 -4.61 -5.96 9.25
C VAL A 49 -5.09 -4.61 8.74
N ILE A 50 -4.11 -3.80 8.34
CA ILE A 50 -4.36 -2.56 7.60
C ILE A 50 -3.58 -2.56 6.30
N HIS A 51 -4.16 -1.93 5.29
CA HIS A 51 -3.52 -1.69 4.02
C HIS A 51 -3.38 -0.19 3.82
N TRP A 52 -2.19 0.29 3.48
CA TRP A 52 -2.04 1.69 3.11
C TRP A 52 -1.14 1.84 1.91
N ILE A 53 -1.43 2.88 1.15
CA ILE A 53 -0.83 3.14 -0.13
C ILE A 53 -0.21 4.54 -0.07
N ARG A 54 1.07 4.62 -0.42
CA ARG A 54 1.75 5.89 -0.63
C ARG A 54 2.35 5.95 -2.02
N LYS A 55 2.59 7.17 -2.51
CA LYS A 55 3.13 7.43 -3.84
C LYS A 55 4.29 8.40 -3.81
N PHE A 56 5.16 8.24 -4.79
CA PHE A 56 6.32 9.07 -5.06
C PHE A 56 6.39 9.38 -6.56
N ARG A 57 7.06 10.46 -6.93
CA ARG A 57 7.25 10.78 -8.36
C ARG A 57 8.09 9.70 -9.06
N ASP A 58 9.18 9.31 -8.42
CA ASP A 58 10.20 8.36 -8.86
C ASP A 58 10.98 7.81 -7.65
N MET A 59 11.97 6.95 -7.89
CA MET A 59 12.76 6.28 -6.84
C MET A 59 13.73 7.21 -6.11
N GLU A 60 14.17 8.29 -6.74
CA GLU A 60 15.09 9.25 -6.11
C GLU A 60 14.32 10.16 -5.15
N VAL A 61 13.15 10.64 -5.59
CA VAL A 61 12.20 11.35 -4.71
C VAL A 61 11.75 10.46 -3.56
N ARG A 62 11.52 9.16 -3.82
CA ARG A 62 11.23 8.18 -2.77
C ARG A 62 12.34 8.15 -1.72
N ARG A 63 13.60 7.94 -2.14
CA ARG A 63 14.74 7.88 -1.23
C ARG A 63 14.82 9.10 -0.32
N HIS A 64 14.79 10.30 -0.92
CA HIS A 64 14.84 11.56 -0.18
C HIS A 64 13.67 11.75 0.79
N ALA A 65 12.45 11.40 0.37
CA ALA A 65 11.27 11.53 1.22
C ALA A 65 11.32 10.57 2.41
N LEU A 66 11.80 9.34 2.20
CA LEU A 66 12.00 8.37 3.28
C LEU A 66 13.12 8.80 4.25
N GLU A 67 14.24 9.32 3.74
CA GLU A 67 15.30 9.89 4.59
C GLU A 67 14.76 11.06 5.43
N SER A 68 14.07 11.99 4.79
CA SER A 68 13.46 13.14 5.47
C SER A 68 12.52 12.71 6.59
N PHE A 69 11.61 11.78 6.31
CA PHE A 69 10.65 11.31 7.31
C PHE A 69 11.31 10.45 8.41
N TYR A 70 11.99 9.36 8.04
CA TYR A 70 12.44 8.38 9.03
C TYR A 70 13.71 8.78 9.79
N LEU A 71 14.56 9.65 9.23
CA LEU A 71 15.82 10.06 9.87
C LEU A 71 15.72 11.46 10.51
N HIS A 72 14.86 12.33 9.99
CA HIS A 72 14.87 13.75 10.35
C HIS A 72 13.54 14.28 10.90
N SER A 73 12.41 13.59 10.71
CA SER A 73 11.12 14.06 11.22
C SER A 73 11.03 13.99 12.75
N PRO A 74 10.71 15.11 13.43
CA PRO A 74 10.39 15.10 14.85
C PRO A 74 9.20 14.19 15.17
N ALA A 75 8.16 14.21 14.32
CA ALA A 75 6.96 13.40 14.53
C ALA A 75 7.28 11.90 14.54
N TRP A 76 8.08 11.43 13.58
CA TRP A 76 8.53 10.03 13.60
C TRP A 76 9.37 9.73 14.84
N LYS A 77 10.35 10.59 15.17
CA LYS A 77 11.21 10.38 16.34
C LYS A 77 10.41 10.30 17.65
N GLU A 78 9.37 11.11 17.80
CA GLU A 78 8.53 11.18 18.99
C GLU A 78 7.57 9.99 19.09
N HIS A 79 6.96 9.57 17.98
CA HIS A 79 5.84 8.61 18.01
C HIS A 79 6.18 7.20 17.51
N ARG A 80 7.38 6.96 16.95
CA ARG A 80 7.77 5.64 16.39
C ARG A 80 7.67 4.50 17.40
N ASP A 81 8.01 4.72 18.68
CA ASP A 81 8.01 3.64 19.67
C ASP A 81 6.57 3.20 19.96
N ALA A 82 5.65 4.16 20.10
CA ALA A 82 4.23 3.89 20.25
C ALA A 82 3.63 3.23 19.01
N ALA A 83 3.99 3.70 17.81
CA ALA A 83 3.56 3.08 16.56
C ALA A 83 4.06 1.63 16.43
N ASN A 84 5.36 1.41 16.62
CA ASN A 84 6.00 0.09 16.53
C ASN A 84 5.46 -0.89 17.56
N ALA A 85 5.09 -0.43 18.76
CA ALA A 85 4.47 -1.27 19.77
C ALA A 85 3.14 -1.90 19.30
N THR A 86 2.43 -1.26 18.37
CA THR A 86 1.17 -1.80 17.82
C THR A 86 1.37 -2.85 16.73
N MET A 87 2.56 -2.96 16.14
CA MET A 87 2.81 -3.78 14.94
C MET A 87 3.46 -5.11 15.30
N ILE A 88 3.07 -6.17 14.58
CA ILE A 88 3.76 -7.46 14.51
C ILE A 88 4.67 -7.47 13.28
N ASP A 89 4.14 -7.02 12.15
CA ASP A 89 4.87 -6.98 10.88
C ASP A 89 4.51 -5.71 10.10
N SER A 90 5.54 -5.08 9.52
CA SER A 90 5.45 -3.88 8.68
C SER A 90 6.17 -4.03 7.34
N ASP A 91 6.69 -5.21 7.05
CA ASP A 91 7.68 -5.45 6.00
C ASP A 91 7.05 -6.06 4.72
N ASP A 92 5.77 -6.45 4.75
CA ASP A 92 5.02 -6.84 3.55
C ASP A 92 4.66 -5.61 2.69
N VAL A 93 5.61 -5.26 1.82
CA VAL A 93 5.57 -4.08 0.96
C VAL A 93 5.79 -4.47 -0.49
N LEU A 94 4.86 -4.07 -1.34
CA LEU A 94 4.94 -4.21 -2.79
C LEU A 94 5.31 -2.85 -3.39
N LEU A 95 6.34 -2.83 -4.24
CA LEU A 95 6.71 -1.66 -5.05
C LEU A 95 5.98 -1.73 -6.40
N LEU A 96 5.33 -0.65 -6.81
CA LEU A 96 4.32 -0.69 -7.87
C LEU A 96 4.41 0.50 -8.84
N ARG A 97 3.96 0.27 -10.08
CA ARG A 97 3.58 1.29 -11.07
C ARG A 97 2.08 1.30 -11.24
N ALA A 98 1.53 2.46 -11.58
CA ALA A 98 0.12 2.55 -11.98
C ALA A 98 -0.01 2.19 -13.48
N SER A 99 -0.97 1.32 -13.82
CA SER A 99 -1.34 1.07 -15.22
C SER A 99 -2.33 2.13 -15.73
N ALA A 100 -3.10 2.74 -14.82
CA ALA A 100 -4.08 3.78 -15.09
C ALA A 100 -4.14 4.80 -13.93
N PRO A 101 -4.66 6.03 -14.16
CA PRO A 101 -4.89 6.98 -13.07
C PRO A 101 -5.84 6.44 -12.00
N VAL A 102 -5.51 6.66 -10.73
CA VAL A 102 -6.27 6.15 -9.57
C VAL A 102 -7.20 7.25 -9.06
N HIS A 103 -8.50 7.11 -9.32
CA HIS A 103 -9.50 8.17 -9.06
C HIS A 103 -10.78 7.68 -8.36
N ALA A 104 -10.74 6.53 -7.68
CA ALA A 104 -11.92 6.02 -7.01
C ALA A 104 -12.04 6.59 -5.58
N THR A 105 -13.24 7.06 -5.22
CA THR A 105 -13.64 7.39 -3.85
C THR A 105 -14.91 6.62 -3.50
N GLY A 106 -15.09 6.30 -2.21
CA GLY A 106 -16.28 5.61 -1.76
C GLY A 106 -16.14 4.97 -0.37
N PRO A 107 -17.24 4.47 0.20
CA PRO A 107 -17.24 3.94 1.56
C PRO A 107 -16.69 2.51 1.67
N LEU A 108 -16.58 1.78 0.55
CA LEU A 108 -16.17 0.38 0.52
C LEU A 108 -15.47 0.07 -0.80
N PHE A 109 -14.37 -0.66 -0.69
CA PHE A 109 -13.55 -1.09 -1.80
C PHE A 109 -13.35 -2.61 -1.77
N GLU A 110 -13.07 -3.14 -2.94
CA GLU A 110 -12.59 -4.49 -3.12
C GLU A 110 -11.27 -4.44 -3.88
N ALA A 111 -10.29 -5.18 -3.38
CA ALA A 111 -9.01 -5.35 -4.05
C ALA A 111 -8.78 -6.80 -4.43
N ALA A 112 -8.22 -7.02 -5.62
CA ALA A 112 -7.70 -8.31 -6.05
C ALA A 112 -6.20 -8.18 -6.25
N ILE A 113 -5.42 -9.01 -5.57
CA ILE A 113 -3.97 -9.13 -5.76
C ILE A 113 -3.71 -10.44 -6.49
N CYS A 114 -3.33 -10.32 -7.76
CA CYS A 114 -3.01 -11.43 -8.63
C CYS A 114 -1.49 -11.61 -8.67
N HIS A 115 -0.97 -12.71 -8.13
CA HIS A 115 0.43 -13.09 -8.33
C HIS A 115 0.59 -13.70 -9.72
N VAL A 116 1.43 -13.08 -10.56
CA VAL A 116 1.55 -13.38 -11.98
C VAL A 116 2.99 -13.68 -12.38
N THR A 117 3.18 -14.49 -13.42
CA THR A 117 4.50 -14.74 -14.00
C THR A 117 5.10 -13.45 -14.60
N PRO A 118 6.44 -13.30 -14.65
CA PRO A 118 7.09 -12.11 -15.22
C PRO A 118 6.81 -11.85 -16.70
N ASP A 119 6.38 -12.87 -17.44
CA ASP A 119 6.05 -12.81 -18.87
C ASP A 119 4.56 -12.48 -19.15
N VAL A 120 3.80 -12.08 -18.13
CA VAL A 120 2.44 -11.55 -18.32
C VAL A 120 2.47 -10.38 -19.32
N PRO A 121 1.64 -10.41 -20.36
CA PRO A 121 1.71 -9.40 -21.40
C PRO A 121 1.19 -8.05 -20.88
N PRO A 122 1.82 -6.90 -21.24
CA PRO A 122 1.42 -5.59 -20.75
C PRO A 122 -0.05 -5.22 -21.03
N GLU A 123 -0.63 -5.72 -22.12
CA GLU A 123 -2.04 -5.53 -22.45
C GLU A 123 -2.99 -6.14 -21.40
N ALA A 124 -2.63 -7.28 -20.80
CA ALA A 124 -3.42 -7.91 -19.75
C ALA A 124 -3.39 -7.10 -18.44
N LEU A 125 -2.37 -6.27 -18.23
CA LEU A 125 -2.20 -5.42 -17.05
C LEU A 125 -2.94 -4.07 -17.14
N ARG A 126 -3.51 -3.72 -18.31
CA ARG A 126 -4.16 -2.41 -18.53
C ARG A 126 -5.44 -2.23 -17.72
N GLU A 127 -6.13 -3.33 -17.42
CA GLU A 127 -7.37 -3.32 -16.62
C GLU A 127 -7.09 -3.33 -15.10
N PHE A 128 -5.82 -3.39 -14.70
CA PHE A 128 -5.40 -3.34 -13.31
C PHE A 128 -5.06 -1.91 -12.90
N THR A 129 -5.16 -1.64 -11.60
CA THR A 129 -4.81 -0.32 -11.04
C THR A 129 -3.30 -0.17 -10.96
N TRP A 130 -2.63 -1.23 -10.49
CA TRP A 130 -1.18 -1.28 -10.34
C TRP A 130 -0.59 -2.61 -10.81
N HIS A 131 0.70 -2.60 -11.10
CA HIS A 131 1.52 -3.79 -11.31
C HIS A 131 2.91 -3.60 -10.68
N SER A 132 3.64 -4.69 -10.44
CA SER A 132 4.98 -4.65 -9.83
C SER A 132 5.96 -3.72 -10.55
N GLU A 133 6.76 -3.01 -9.75
CA GLU A 133 7.96 -2.29 -10.15
C GLU A 133 9.18 -3.00 -9.58
N HIS A 134 10.19 -3.22 -10.41
CA HIS A 134 11.39 -4.03 -10.09
C HIS A 134 12.65 -3.18 -9.88
N ALA A 135 12.50 -1.88 -9.65
CA ALA A 135 13.58 -0.99 -9.29
C ALA A 135 14.25 -1.39 -7.96
N GLU A 136 15.56 -1.12 -7.85
CA GLU A 136 16.34 -1.35 -6.63
C GLU A 136 15.76 -0.61 -5.42
N ASN A 137 15.74 -1.26 -4.25
CA ASN A 137 15.37 -0.61 -3.00
C ASN A 137 16.50 0.29 -2.48
N THR A 138 16.37 1.58 -2.74
CA THR A 138 17.33 2.62 -2.31
C THR A 138 17.23 3.02 -0.83
N PHE A 139 16.34 2.38 -0.04
CA PHE A 139 16.21 2.62 1.40
C PHE A 139 16.07 1.29 2.17
N PRO A 140 17.20 0.60 2.47
CA PRO A 140 17.19 -0.79 2.97
C PRO A 140 16.50 -1.00 4.32
N ALA A 141 16.37 0.05 5.14
CA ALA A 141 15.68 -0.02 6.43
C ALA A 141 14.17 -0.26 6.30
N LEU A 142 13.61 -0.11 5.10
CA LEU A 142 12.24 -0.50 4.78
C LEU A 142 12.27 -1.51 3.63
N PRO A 143 12.22 -2.81 3.92
CA PRO A 143 12.27 -3.84 2.89
C PRO A 143 11.06 -3.73 1.96
N VAL A 144 11.27 -4.23 0.73
CA VAL A 144 10.22 -4.43 -0.28
C VAL A 144 10.39 -5.84 -0.83
N ARG A 145 9.29 -6.48 -1.19
CA ARG A 145 9.28 -7.83 -1.75
C ARG A 145 9.75 -7.80 -3.21
N SER A 146 11.05 -7.92 -3.42
CA SER A 146 11.69 -7.88 -4.75
C SER A 146 11.43 -9.12 -5.60
N ASP A 147 10.97 -10.21 -5.00
CA ASP A 147 10.58 -11.45 -5.66
C ASP A 147 9.11 -11.47 -6.11
N ALA A 148 8.30 -10.51 -5.64
CA ALA A 148 6.88 -10.46 -5.93
C ALA A 148 6.62 -9.82 -7.30
N ASN A 149 5.94 -10.58 -8.17
CA ASN A 149 5.38 -10.05 -9.40
C ASN A 149 3.85 -10.12 -9.35
N VAL A 150 3.21 -8.96 -9.23
CA VAL A 150 1.77 -8.84 -8.99
C VAL A 150 1.10 -7.86 -9.93
N ALA A 151 -0.19 -8.09 -10.15
CA ALA A 151 -1.14 -7.11 -10.68
C ALA A 151 -2.23 -6.88 -9.63
N ILE A 152 -2.48 -5.62 -9.28
CA ILE A 152 -3.47 -5.24 -8.26
C ILE A 152 -4.58 -4.45 -8.92
N ARG A 153 -5.82 -4.91 -8.74
CA ARG A 153 -7.01 -4.16 -9.11
C ARG A 153 -7.73 -3.72 -7.86
N LEU A 154 -7.95 -2.41 -7.70
CA LEU A 154 -8.70 -1.80 -6.62
C LEU A 154 -9.89 -1.05 -7.22
N THR A 155 -11.10 -1.41 -6.79
CA THR A 155 -12.35 -0.81 -7.26
C THR A 155 -13.28 -0.54 -6.09
N GLY A 156 -14.24 0.38 -6.26
CA GLY A 156 -15.37 0.46 -5.34
C GLY A 156 -16.15 -0.86 -5.30
N SER A 157 -16.86 -1.10 -4.21
CA SER A 157 -17.71 -2.29 -4.05
C SER A 157 -19.15 -2.02 -4.54
N PRO A 158 -19.79 -2.94 -5.28
CA PRO A 158 -19.28 -4.26 -5.68
C PRO A 158 -18.23 -4.18 -6.80
N ALA A 159 -17.20 -5.03 -6.73
CA ALA A 159 -16.22 -5.11 -7.81
C ALA A 159 -16.80 -5.76 -9.08
N PRO A 160 -16.41 -5.29 -10.27
CA PRO A 160 -16.67 -6.03 -11.51
C PRO A 160 -15.91 -7.37 -11.51
N ALA A 161 -16.21 -8.28 -12.45
CA ALA A 161 -15.42 -9.50 -12.62
C ALA A 161 -13.97 -9.16 -13.02
N LEU A 162 -13.00 -9.99 -12.61
CA LEU A 162 -11.60 -9.83 -13.00
C LEU A 162 -11.40 -10.24 -14.47
N PRO A 163 -10.45 -9.62 -15.18
CA PRO A 163 -9.97 -10.15 -16.46
C PRO A 163 -9.35 -11.53 -16.22
N ASP A 164 -9.42 -12.41 -17.22
CA ASP A 164 -8.84 -13.75 -17.10
C ASP A 164 -7.31 -13.69 -17.15
N LEU A 165 -6.70 -13.86 -15.98
CA LEU A 165 -5.25 -14.02 -15.82
C LEU A 165 -4.83 -15.47 -15.58
N SER A 166 -5.75 -16.44 -15.67
CA SER A 166 -5.48 -17.84 -15.34
C SER A 166 -4.21 -18.41 -15.98
N PRO A 167 -3.84 -18.06 -17.23
CA PRO A 167 -2.60 -18.56 -17.84
C PRO A 167 -1.31 -18.11 -17.14
N TRP A 168 -1.34 -16.99 -16.41
CA TRP A 168 -0.17 -16.38 -15.78
C TRP A 168 -0.20 -16.42 -14.26
N LEU A 169 -1.28 -16.90 -13.63
CA LEU A 169 -1.37 -16.95 -12.17
C LEU A 169 -0.36 -17.94 -11.59
N THR A 170 0.43 -17.49 -10.62
CA THR A 170 1.39 -18.32 -9.87
C THR A 170 0.88 -18.73 -8.49
N ALA A 171 -0.23 -18.13 -8.04
CA ALA A 171 -0.92 -18.45 -6.80
C ALA A 171 -2.42 -18.12 -6.90
N PRO A 172 -3.26 -18.61 -5.97
CA PRO A 172 -4.65 -18.16 -5.86
C PRO A 172 -4.74 -16.63 -5.71
N VAL A 173 -5.74 -16.03 -6.33
CA VAL A 173 -6.00 -14.58 -6.22
C VAL A 173 -6.40 -14.25 -4.79
N GLU A 174 -5.73 -13.25 -4.19
CA GLU A 174 -6.14 -12.71 -2.90
C GLU A 174 -7.20 -11.64 -3.10
N HIS A 175 -8.36 -11.83 -2.48
CA HIS A 175 -9.48 -10.88 -2.50
C HIS A 175 -9.59 -10.19 -1.14
N LEU A 176 -9.69 -8.86 -1.16
CA LEU A 176 -9.75 -8.01 0.03
C LEU A 176 -11.04 -7.20 0.02
N ARG A 177 -11.69 -7.09 1.19
CA ARG A 177 -12.77 -6.14 1.44
C ARG A 177 -12.24 -5.02 2.34
N LEU A 178 -12.25 -3.80 1.82
CA LEU A 178 -11.50 -2.68 2.39
C LEU A 178 -12.41 -1.50 2.69
N ALA A 179 -12.39 -1.01 3.93
CA ALA A 179 -13.05 0.23 4.32
C ALA A 179 -12.00 1.34 4.51
N PRO A 180 -12.11 2.50 3.86
CA PRO A 180 -11.16 3.58 4.04
C PRO A 180 -11.26 4.16 5.45
N THR A 181 -10.11 4.45 6.07
CA THR A 181 -10.06 5.15 7.36
C THR A 181 -10.54 6.60 7.22
N PRO A 182 -10.86 7.30 8.32
CA PRO A 182 -11.48 8.62 8.25
C PRO A 182 -10.73 9.67 7.43
N ARG A 183 -9.39 9.61 7.42
CA ARG A 183 -8.50 10.52 6.66
C ARG A 183 -7.90 9.90 5.39
N SER A 184 -8.41 8.76 4.95
CA SER A 184 -7.97 8.15 3.69
C SER A 184 -8.30 9.06 2.50
N GLY A 185 -7.35 9.23 1.57
CA GLY A 185 -7.54 10.04 0.36
C GLY A 185 -8.55 9.45 -0.64
N MET A 186 -9.01 8.22 -0.41
CA MET A 186 -10.00 7.52 -1.25
C MET A 186 -11.37 7.36 -0.56
N ARG A 187 -11.62 8.07 0.55
CA ARG A 187 -12.93 8.06 1.22
C ARG A 187 -14.01 8.78 0.42
#